data_AF-A0A7S1IH05-F1
#
_entry.id   AF-A0A7S1IH05-F1
#
_cell.length_a   1.000
_cell.length_b   1.000
_cell.length_c   1.000
_cell.angle_alpha   90.00
_cell.angle_beta   90.00
_cell.angle_gamma   90.00
#
_symmetry.space_group_name_H-M   'P 1'
#
loop_
_entity.id
_entity.type
_entity.pdbx_description
1 polymer ?
#
loop_
_entity_poly.entity_id
_entity_poly.type
_entity_poly.pdbx_seq_one_letter_code
_entity_poly.pdbx_strand_id
1 'polypeptide(L)'
;LRAAYDDPILMLGYFAGFVARGDSIVLTLWLSHWVNDYVFLSGGTGAEATAKAGMVTGIAQTCALCFAPVSGLLASRLGSLRTIVIVGLIAVVGYTGISFCSSPVSSLGILFACIIGCGEIGVVVVSQALVSQRSPSHIRGAVSGTFGLCGSLGILTCTKFGGYL
;
A
#
# COMPACT_ATOMS: atom_id res chain seq x y z
N LEU A 1 -10.73 -13.79 16.60
CA LEU A 1 -9.60 -13.38 17.47
C LEU A 1 -8.95 -14.57 18.19
N ARG A 2 -9.67 -15.46 18.90
CA ARG A 2 -9.06 -16.68 19.50
C ARG A 2 -8.24 -17.52 18.51
N ALA A 3 -8.78 -17.84 17.33
CA ALA A 3 -8.04 -18.56 16.28
C ALA A 3 -6.82 -17.82 15.70
N ALA A 4 -6.74 -16.48 15.86
CA ALA A 4 -5.56 -15.69 15.47
C ALA A 4 -4.54 -15.56 16.60
N TYR A 5 -4.96 -15.80 17.85
CA TYR A 5 -4.06 -15.86 19.01
C TYR A 5 -3.26 -17.18 19.03
N ASP A 6 -3.84 -18.26 18.48
CA ASP A 6 -3.22 -19.58 18.43
C ASP A 6 -2.24 -19.77 17.25
N ASP A 7 -2.34 -18.95 16.18
CA ASP A 7 -1.43 -19.00 15.02
C ASP A 7 -0.71 -17.65 14.81
N PRO A 8 0.58 -17.52 15.20
CA PRO A 8 1.34 -16.27 15.08
C PRO A 8 1.50 -15.82 13.62
N ILE A 9 1.43 -16.73 12.64
CA ILE A 9 1.52 -16.39 11.20
C ILE A 9 0.21 -15.73 10.73
N LEU A 10 -0.93 -16.17 11.27
CA LEU A 10 -2.22 -15.56 10.98
C LEU A 10 -2.26 -14.12 11.52
N MET A 11 -1.78 -13.92 12.75
CA MET A 11 -1.67 -12.59 13.36
C MET A 11 -0.75 -11.67 12.54
N LEU A 12 0.38 -12.18 12.05
CA LEU A 12 1.33 -11.43 11.23
C LEU A 12 0.69 -10.99 9.89
N GLY A 13 -0.14 -11.82 9.27
CA GLY A 13 -0.92 -11.45 8.08
C GLY A 13 -1.92 -10.33 8.35
N TYR A 14 -2.60 -10.36 9.51
CA TYR A 14 -3.50 -9.29 9.94
C TYR A 14 -2.76 -7.96 10.14
N PHE A 15 -1.64 -7.97 10.86
CA PHE A 15 -0.83 -6.78 11.09
C PHE A 15 -0.22 -6.25 9.81
N ALA A 16 0.32 -7.10 8.94
CA ALA A 16 0.87 -6.69 7.65
C ALA A 16 -0.22 -6.04 6.76
N GLY A 17 -1.42 -6.61 6.74
CA GLY A 17 -2.56 -6.03 6.02
C GLY A 17 -3.04 -4.69 6.59
N PHE A 18 -3.06 -4.55 7.92
CA PHE A 18 -3.38 -3.29 8.61
C PHE A 18 -2.39 -2.20 8.25
N VAL A 19 -1.09 -2.48 8.41
CA VAL A 19 -0.01 -1.54 8.15
C VAL A 19 0.01 -1.14 6.68
N ALA A 20 -0.02 -2.09 5.75
CA ALA A 20 0.03 -1.80 4.32
C ALA A 20 -1.17 -0.95 3.84
N ARG A 21 -2.37 -1.19 4.38
CA ARG A 21 -3.55 -0.37 4.03
C ARG A 21 -3.49 1.04 4.61
N GLY A 22 -2.96 1.19 5.82
CA GLY A 22 -2.74 2.50 6.43
C GLY A 22 -1.68 3.30 5.66
N ASP A 23 -0.54 2.66 5.39
CA ASP A 23 0.61 3.23 4.67
C ASP A 23 0.20 3.77 3.29
N SER A 24 -0.56 3.00 2.51
CA SER A 24 -1.01 3.41 1.18
C SER A 24 -1.78 4.71 1.14
N ILE A 25 -2.54 5.01 2.18
CA ILE A 25 -3.32 6.25 2.27
C ILE A 25 -2.46 7.40 2.73
N VAL A 26 -1.56 7.19 3.69
CA VAL A 26 -0.58 8.21 4.07
C VAL A 26 0.21 8.63 2.85
N LEU A 27 0.68 7.67 2.05
CA LEU A 27 1.36 7.95 0.79
C LEU A 27 0.52 8.71 -0.21
N THR A 28 -0.70 8.25 -0.46
CA THR A 28 -1.57 8.87 -1.46
C THR A 28 -1.85 10.33 -1.09
N LEU A 29 -2.07 10.60 0.20
CA LEU A 29 -2.26 11.94 0.74
C LEU A 29 -0.97 12.76 0.66
N TRP A 30 0.15 12.24 1.15
CA TRP A 30 1.44 12.93 1.17
C TRP A 30 1.96 13.23 -0.24
N LEU A 31 1.89 12.27 -1.16
CA LEU A 31 2.30 12.45 -2.56
C LEU A 31 1.44 13.51 -3.25
N SER A 32 0.13 13.50 -3.00
CA SER A 32 -0.78 14.53 -3.52
C SER A 32 -0.44 15.91 -2.94
N HIS A 33 -0.12 15.99 -1.65
CA HIS A 33 0.32 17.23 -1.01
C HIS A 33 1.63 17.74 -1.62
N TRP A 34 2.63 16.86 -1.74
CA TRP A 34 3.94 17.22 -2.29
C TRP A 34 3.86 17.69 -3.75
N VAL A 35 3.02 17.05 -4.58
CA VAL A 35 2.76 17.52 -5.95
C VAL A 35 2.08 18.89 -5.95
N ASN A 36 1.11 19.11 -5.06
CA ASN A 36 0.44 20.40 -4.95
C ASN A 36 1.44 21.51 -4.59
N ASP A 37 2.22 21.32 -3.52
CA ASP A 37 3.26 22.28 -3.11
C ASP A 37 4.25 22.57 -4.24
N TYR A 38 4.70 21.54 -4.93
CA TYR A 38 5.63 21.70 -6.06
C TYR A 38 5.05 22.57 -7.17
N VAL A 39 3.76 22.38 -7.52
CA VAL A 39 3.09 23.14 -8.57
C VAL A 39 2.81 24.59 -8.12
N PHE A 40 2.40 24.79 -6.87
CA PHE A 40 2.22 26.13 -6.30
C PHE A 40 3.53 26.92 -6.26
N LEU A 41 4.64 26.30 -5.83
CA LEU A 41 5.97 26.92 -5.86
C LEU A 41 6.47 27.22 -7.28
N SER A 42 6.00 26.45 -8.27
CA SER A 42 6.29 26.69 -9.68
C SER A 42 5.41 27.78 -10.32
N GLY A 43 4.53 28.42 -9.54
CA GLY A 43 3.60 29.45 -10.03
C GLY A 43 2.38 28.91 -10.79
N GLY A 44 2.11 27.60 -10.68
CA GLY A 44 0.98 26.95 -11.34
C GLY A 44 -0.36 27.19 -10.62
N THR A 45 -1.46 26.88 -11.31
CA THR A 45 -2.81 27.01 -10.76
C THR A 45 -3.23 25.77 -9.96
N GLY A 46 -4.18 25.91 -9.03
CA GLY A 46 -4.70 24.77 -8.26
C GLY A 46 -5.34 23.66 -9.13
N ALA A 47 -5.86 24.02 -10.31
CA ALA A 47 -6.37 23.07 -11.28
C ALA A 47 -5.25 22.21 -11.88
N GLU A 48 -4.12 22.82 -12.25
CA GLU A 48 -2.93 22.10 -12.75
C GLU A 48 -2.29 21.24 -11.67
N ALA A 49 -2.28 21.71 -10.42
CA ALA A 49 -1.75 20.97 -9.27
C ALA A 49 -2.53 19.68 -9.03
N THR A 50 -3.86 19.79 -9.01
CA THR A 50 -4.76 18.62 -8.87
C THR A 50 -4.65 17.67 -10.05
N ALA A 51 -4.56 18.19 -11.28
CA ALA A 51 -4.42 17.37 -12.48
C ALA A 51 -3.10 16.57 -12.50
N LYS A 52 -1.98 17.21 -12.15
CA LYS A 52 -0.67 16.53 -12.06
C LYS A 52 -0.63 15.52 -10.91
N ALA A 53 -1.20 15.86 -9.75
CA ALA A 53 -1.30 14.92 -8.62
C ALA A 53 -2.09 13.67 -9.02
N GLY A 54 -3.26 13.87 -9.62
CA GLY A 54 -4.12 12.79 -10.12
C GLY A 54 -3.43 11.92 -11.18
N MET A 55 -2.65 12.52 -12.08
CA MET A 55 -1.87 11.77 -13.08
C MET A 55 -0.83 10.87 -12.42
N VAL A 56 -0.03 11.39 -11.49
CA VAL A 56 1.03 10.60 -10.81
C VAL A 56 0.41 9.45 -10.00
N THR A 57 -0.62 9.75 -9.20
CA THR A 57 -1.30 8.71 -8.40
C THR A 57 -2.01 7.69 -9.29
N GLY A 58 -2.61 8.14 -10.41
CA GLY A 58 -3.29 7.28 -11.36
C GLY A 58 -2.35 6.28 -11.99
N ILE A 59 -1.21 6.75 -12.52
CA ILE A 59 -0.18 5.88 -13.12
C ILE A 59 0.36 4.88 -12.09
N ALA A 60 0.69 5.35 -10.88
CA ALA A 60 1.18 4.49 -9.81
C ALA A 60 0.18 3.37 -9.47
N GLN A 61 -1.10 3.72 -9.32
CA GLN A 61 -2.14 2.72 -9.03
C GLN A 61 -2.42 1.78 -10.19
N THR A 62 -2.36 2.23 -11.44
CA THR A 62 -2.49 1.34 -12.60
C THR A 62 -1.34 0.32 -12.66
N CYS A 63 -0.10 0.77 -12.45
CA CYS A 63 1.04 -0.14 -12.36
C CYS A 63 0.88 -1.14 -11.20
N ALA A 64 0.45 -0.66 -10.04
CA ALA A 64 0.22 -1.50 -8.88
C ALA A 64 -0.91 -2.52 -9.09
N LEU A 65 -1.98 -2.14 -9.81
CA LEU A 65 -3.06 -3.04 -10.21
C LEU A 65 -2.56 -4.15 -11.14
N CYS A 66 -1.70 -3.81 -12.12
CA CYS A 66 -1.07 -4.80 -12.99
C CYS A 66 -0.14 -5.75 -12.20
N PHE A 67 0.47 -5.27 -11.11
CA PHE A 67 1.35 -6.07 -10.26
C PHE A 67 0.59 -6.94 -9.25
N ALA A 68 -0.67 -6.64 -8.95
CA ALA A 68 -1.51 -7.42 -8.05
C ALA A 68 -1.55 -8.93 -8.38
N PRO A 69 -1.87 -9.38 -9.62
CA PRO A 69 -1.85 -10.80 -9.95
C PRO A 69 -0.45 -11.43 -9.87
N VAL A 70 0.59 -10.67 -10.20
CA VAL A 70 1.99 -11.12 -10.11
C VAL A 70 2.38 -11.43 -8.66
N SER A 71 2.03 -10.53 -7.74
CA SER A 71 2.26 -10.73 -6.30
C SER A 71 1.49 -11.93 -5.73
N GLY A 72 0.25 -12.17 -6.18
CA GLY A 72 -0.54 -13.35 -5.82
C GLY A 72 0.04 -14.67 -6.35
N LEU A 73 0.58 -14.68 -7.57
CA LEU A 73 1.28 -15.83 -8.14
C LEU A 73 2.59 -16.12 -7.39
N LEU A 74 3.34 -15.08 -7.05
CA LEU A 74 4.56 -15.18 -6.23
C LEU A 74 4.26 -15.81 -4.86
N ALA A 75 3.16 -15.41 -4.21
CA ALA A 75 2.73 -15.98 -2.93
C ALA A 75 2.45 -17.48 -3.02
N SER A 76 1.81 -17.90 -4.11
CA SER A 76 1.48 -19.30 -4.35
C SER A 76 2.73 -20.17 -4.55
N ARG A 77 3.83 -19.61 -5.09
CA ARG A 77 5.07 -20.37 -5.36
C ARG A 77 6.11 -20.32 -4.24
N LEU A 78 6.31 -19.16 -3.62
CA LEU A 78 7.37 -18.93 -2.63
C LEU A 78 6.88 -19.04 -1.18
N GLY A 79 5.55 -19.09 -0.98
CA GLY A 79 4.90 -19.00 0.32
C GLY A 79 4.65 -17.55 0.71
N SER A 80 3.44 -17.28 1.18
CA SER A 80 2.94 -15.91 1.41
C SER A 80 3.83 -15.09 2.36
N LEU A 81 4.45 -15.70 3.37
CA LEU A 81 5.34 -15.00 4.30
C LEU A 81 6.58 -14.43 3.59
N ARG A 82 7.25 -15.23 2.75
CA ARG A 82 8.44 -14.80 2.01
C ARG A 82 8.08 -13.72 0.99
N THR A 83 6.91 -13.85 0.35
CA THR A 83 6.42 -12.86 -0.60
C THR A 83 6.09 -11.52 0.07
N ILE A 84 5.46 -11.51 1.26
CA ILE A 84 5.24 -10.27 2.02
C ILE A 84 6.56 -9.56 2.28
N VAL A 85 7.60 -10.29 2.70
CA VAL A 85 8.93 -9.70 2.96
C VAL A 85 9.55 -9.15 1.67
N ILE A 86 9.55 -9.92 0.58
CA ILE A 86 10.12 -9.47 -0.71
C ILE A 86 9.44 -8.20 -1.21
N VAL A 87 8.11 -8.20 -1.21
CA VAL A 87 7.33 -7.09 -1.74
C VAL A 87 7.41 -5.87 -0.81
N GLY A 88 7.49 -6.09 0.51
CA GLY A 88 7.79 -5.04 1.48
C GLY A 88 9.17 -4.40 1.27
N LEU A 89 10.19 -5.20 0.96
CA LEU A 89 11.52 -4.67 0.59
C LEU A 89 11.48 -3.83 -0.70
N ILE A 90 10.67 -4.23 -1.69
CA ILE A 90 10.44 -3.44 -2.90
C ILE A 90 9.82 -2.07 -2.53
N ALA A 91 8.85 -2.04 -1.62
CA ALA A 91 8.28 -0.78 -1.12
C ALA A 91 9.34 0.09 -0.45
N VAL A 92 10.17 -0.48 0.44
CA VAL A 92 11.27 0.25 1.12
C VAL A 92 12.28 0.84 0.12
N VAL A 93 12.62 0.11 -0.95
CA VAL A 93 13.48 0.64 -2.01
C VAL A 93 12.80 1.81 -2.73
N GLY A 94 11.50 1.71 -2.99
CA GLY A 94 10.71 2.81 -3.55
C GLY A 94 10.72 4.06 -2.67
N TYR A 95 10.48 3.89 -1.35
CA TYR A 95 10.55 4.96 -0.36
C TYR A 95 11.93 5.62 -0.25
N THR A 96 12.96 4.80 -0.30
CA THR A 96 14.34 5.31 -0.27
C THR A 96 14.60 6.11 -1.55
N GLY A 97 14.17 5.60 -2.71
CA GLY A 97 14.32 6.28 -3.99
C GLY A 97 13.57 7.61 -4.11
N ILE A 98 12.33 7.68 -3.57
CA ILE A 98 11.55 8.92 -3.59
C ILE A 98 12.18 9.99 -2.69
N SER A 99 12.87 9.60 -1.62
CA SER A 99 13.57 10.52 -0.70
C SER A 99 14.73 11.25 -1.36
N PHE A 100 15.35 10.67 -2.40
CA PHE A 100 16.42 11.32 -3.17
C PHE A 100 15.90 12.12 -4.38
N CYS A 101 14.59 12.12 -4.63
CA CYS A 101 14.00 12.82 -5.77
C CYS A 101 13.57 14.25 -5.39
N SER A 102 14.13 15.25 -6.07
CA SER A 102 13.79 16.66 -5.87
C SER A 102 12.45 17.08 -6.47
N SER A 103 11.87 16.28 -7.38
CA SER A 103 10.64 16.61 -8.10
C SER A 103 9.69 15.42 -8.21
N PRO A 104 8.44 15.52 -7.70
CA PRO A 104 7.45 14.44 -7.74
C PRO A 104 6.94 14.14 -9.14
N VAL A 105 6.92 15.15 -10.01
CA VAL A 105 6.39 15.06 -11.39
C VAL A 105 7.45 14.59 -12.39
N SER A 106 8.69 14.36 -11.94
CA SER A 106 9.74 13.83 -12.81
C SER A 106 9.46 12.37 -13.18
N SER A 107 9.98 11.91 -14.33
CA SER A 107 9.85 10.51 -14.76
C SER A 107 10.40 9.53 -13.70
N LEU A 108 11.44 9.92 -12.96
CA LEU A 108 11.98 9.13 -11.85
C LEU A 108 11.04 9.14 -10.64
N GLY A 109 10.45 10.28 -10.28
CA GLY A 109 9.45 10.37 -9.21
C GLY A 109 8.24 9.47 -9.46
N ILE A 110 7.73 9.47 -10.69
CA ILE A 110 6.64 8.58 -11.12
C ILE A 110 7.08 7.11 -11.05
N LEU A 111 8.29 6.79 -11.53
CA LEU A 111 8.81 5.42 -11.48
C LEU A 111 8.89 4.91 -10.04
N PHE A 112 9.44 5.69 -9.10
CA PHE A 112 9.50 5.29 -7.70
C PHE A 112 8.11 5.22 -7.06
N ALA A 113 7.19 6.13 -7.38
CA ALA A 113 5.80 6.04 -6.95
C ALA A 113 5.13 4.73 -7.43
N CYS A 114 5.38 4.31 -8.67
CA CYS A 114 4.92 3.01 -9.18
C CYS A 114 5.53 1.84 -8.41
N ILE A 115 6.83 1.88 -8.10
CA ILE A 115 7.51 0.82 -7.32
C ILE A 115 6.89 0.70 -5.93
N ILE A 116 6.64 1.84 -5.27
CA ILE A 116 5.98 1.86 -3.96
C ILE A 116 4.59 1.26 -4.06
N GLY A 117 3.77 1.72 -5.02
CA GLY A 117 2.41 1.21 -5.21
C GLY A 117 2.38 -0.30 -5.46
N CYS A 118 3.27 -0.82 -6.31
CA CYS A 118 3.42 -2.26 -6.54
C CYS A 118 3.77 -3.02 -5.24
N GLY A 119 4.65 -2.44 -4.43
CA GLY A 119 5.01 -2.96 -3.12
C GLY A 119 3.80 -3.05 -2.18
N GLU A 120 3.09 -1.95 -2.00
CA GLU A 120 1.98 -1.91 -1.06
C GLU A 120 0.80 -2.80 -1.49
N ILE A 121 0.37 -2.70 -2.74
CA ILE A 121 -0.72 -3.55 -3.25
C ILE A 121 -0.33 -5.02 -3.16
N GLY A 122 0.93 -5.35 -3.45
CA GLY A 122 1.38 -6.73 -3.30
C GLY A 122 1.37 -7.21 -1.85
N VAL A 123 1.80 -6.40 -0.87
CA VAL A 123 1.68 -6.77 0.56
C VAL A 123 0.21 -6.96 0.95
N VAL A 124 -0.69 -6.10 0.49
CA VAL A 124 -2.13 -6.20 0.75
C VAL A 124 -2.72 -7.50 0.19
N VAL A 125 -2.46 -7.80 -1.08
CA VAL A 125 -2.99 -9.00 -1.77
C VAL A 125 -2.47 -10.27 -1.11
N VAL A 126 -1.18 -10.31 -0.82
CA VAL A 126 -0.53 -11.49 -0.24
C VAL A 126 -0.96 -11.70 1.22
N SER A 127 -1.11 -10.62 2.00
CA SER A 127 -1.62 -10.69 3.37
C SER A 127 -3.05 -11.21 3.42
N GLN A 128 -3.91 -10.73 2.52
CA GLN A 128 -5.29 -11.22 2.41
C GLN A 128 -5.34 -12.70 2.01
N ALA A 129 -4.49 -13.12 1.06
CA ALA A 129 -4.37 -14.51 0.66
C ALA A 129 -3.86 -15.40 1.80
N LEU A 130 -2.84 -14.97 2.55
CA LEU A 130 -2.31 -15.68 3.72
C LEU A 130 -3.38 -15.92 4.78
N VAL A 131 -4.13 -14.87 5.13
CA VAL A 131 -5.20 -14.93 6.12
C VAL A 131 -6.30 -15.90 5.65
N SER A 132 -6.70 -15.85 4.38
CA SER A 132 -7.70 -16.76 3.81
C SER A 132 -7.25 -18.23 3.80
N GLN A 133 -6.00 -18.49 3.45
CA GLN A 133 -5.44 -19.86 3.40
C GLN A 133 -5.32 -20.50 4.78
N ARG A 134 -4.86 -19.75 5.78
CA ARG A 134 -4.69 -20.23 7.17
C ARG A 134 -5.99 -20.31 7.96
N SER A 135 -7.07 -19.73 7.45
CA SER A 135 -8.37 -19.72 8.13
C SER A 135 -9.13 -21.05 7.96
N PRO A 136 -9.72 -21.60 9.05
CA PRO A 136 -10.61 -22.75 8.98
C PRO A 136 -11.82 -22.46 8.08
N SER A 137 -12.19 -23.42 7.23
CA SER A 137 -13.24 -23.28 6.21
C SER A 137 -14.58 -22.75 6.75
N HIS A 138 -14.95 -23.11 7.98
CA HIS A 138 -16.21 -22.68 8.61
C HIS A 138 -16.23 -21.20 9.06
N ILE A 139 -15.07 -20.55 9.21
CA ILE A 139 -14.98 -19.13 9.66
C ILE A 139 -14.26 -18.21 8.67
N ARG A 140 -13.89 -18.69 7.47
CA ARG A 140 -13.18 -17.89 6.45
C ARG A 140 -13.85 -16.53 6.18
N GLY A 141 -15.18 -16.50 6.10
CA GLY A 141 -15.93 -15.26 5.91
C GLY A 141 -15.77 -14.28 7.07
N ALA A 142 -15.86 -14.76 8.31
CA ALA A 142 -15.70 -13.94 9.51
C ALA A 142 -14.25 -13.42 9.69
N VAL A 143 -13.25 -14.27 9.38
CA VAL A 143 -11.83 -13.88 9.43
C VAL A 143 -11.53 -12.83 8.35
N SER A 144 -12.01 -13.04 7.12
CA SER A 144 -11.90 -12.06 6.03
C SER A 144 -12.61 -10.74 6.36
N GLY A 145 -13.81 -10.79 6.95
CA GLY A 145 -14.53 -9.59 7.42
C GLY A 145 -13.76 -8.84 8.49
N THR A 146 -13.19 -9.55 9.47
CA THR A 146 -12.34 -8.94 10.51
C THR A 146 -11.07 -8.35 9.90
N PHE A 147 -10.51 -8.95 8.85
CA PHE A 147 -9.35 -8.44 8.14
C PHE A 147 -9.67 -7.13 7.42
N GLY A 148 -10.84 -7.07 6.76
CA GLY A 148 -11.38 -5.84 6.19
C GLY A 148 -11.57 -4.74 7.24
N LEU A 149 -12.17 -5.07 8.38
CA LEU A 149 -12.35 -4.13 9.50
C LEU A 149 -11.02 -3.59 10.03
N CYS A 150 -10.02 -4.47 10.19
CA CYS A 150 -8.68 -4.10 10.61
C CYS A 150 -8.05 -3.15 9.59
N GLY A 151 -8.10 -3.49 8.29
CA GLY A 151 -7.65 -2.61 7.22
C GLY A 151 -8.33 -1.23 7.26
N SER A 152 -9.66 -1.18 7.36
CA SER A 152 -10.42 0.07 7.46
C SER A 152 -10.07 0.89 8.71
N LEU A 153 -9.80 0.24 9.85
CA LEU A 153 -9.29 0.93 11.03
C LEU A 153 -7.92 1.54 10.78
N GLY A 154 -7.02 0.82 10.09
CA GLY A 154 -5.70 1.36 9.70
C GLY A 154 -5.84 2.62 8.87
N ILE A 155 -6.71 2.57 7.86
CA ILE A 155 -7.06 3.72 7.02
C ILE A 155 -7.56 4.89 7.87
N LEU A 156 -8.57 4.68 8.72
CA LEU A 156 -9.17 5.75 9.54
C LEU A 156 -8.15 6.38 10.49
N THR A 157 -7.31 5.56 11.11
CA THR A 157 -6.29 6.01 12.06
C THR A 157 -5.24 6.84 11.32
N CYS A 158 -4.71 6.32 10.21
CA CYS A 158 -3.73 7.01 9.38
C CYS A 158 -4.27 8.31 8.76
N THR A 159 -5.53 8.34 8.28
CA THR A 159 -6.13 9.57 7.75
C THR A 159 -6.29 10.63 8.83
N LYS A 160 -6.64 10.24 10.07
CA LYS A 160 -6.74 11.19 11.19
C LYS A 160 -5.37 11.79 11.54
N PHE A 161 -4.32 10.98 11.58
CA PHE A 161 -2.96 11.47 11.86
C PHE A 161 -2.37 12.24 10.69
N GLY A 162 -2.56 11.77 9.45
CA GLY A 162 -2.04 12.40 8.23
C GLY A 162 -2.76 13.70 7.82
N GLY A 163 -3.92 13.99 8.40
CA GLY A 163 -4.58 15.30 8.27
C GLY A 163 -4.30 16.27 9.43
N TYR A 164 -3.60 15.81 10.48
CA TYR A 164 -3.20 16.64 11.61
C TYR A 164 -1.75 17.16 11.48
N LEU A 165 -0.89 16.40 10.79
CA LEU A 165 0.41 16.86 10.28
C LEU A 165 0.25 17.61 8.95
#